data_AF-A0A1H7RIB5-F1
#
_entry.id   AF-A0A1H7RIB5-F1
#
_cell.length_a   1.000
_cell.length_b   1.000
_cell.length_c   1.000
_cell.angle_alpha   90.00
_cell.angle_beta   90.00
_cell.angle_gamma   90.00
#
_symmetry.space_group_name_H-M   'P 1'
#
loop_
_entity.id
_entity.type
_entity.pdbx_description
1 polymer ?
#
loop_
_entity_poly.entity_id
_entity_poly.type
_entity_poly.pdbx_seq_one_letter_code
_entity_poly.pdbx_strand_id
1 'polypeptide(L)'
;MTETLFLTSDDVNGLATPAEYVDAVRDGYRQRGEGAPAEPRTKLLNRDPPGMFTTYAAVLPETGAMGGYMYSAGFGAEDAWFMTPLFDADSGEPLALLDGASMNPFKTGAAGGVAVDALARDDATSVALIGSGAQARGQLRAVAAVRDLDSVWVYSPTKESRESFAGEMDRRLDASVAAVASSAAAVEGADIVITATTASDPVFDGDVLEPGTHVTAMGQYHPDKRELDATTIERATYVPDLRERATMDAGSFLAALDAGVVDEDHIHAELGEVVAGRATGRTDDDEITVFDSGGTGIETVAAAYLLYEKAAEEGLGTTIEFSPASESLTGH
;
A
#
# COMPACT_ATOMS: atom_id res chain seq x y z
N MET A 1 2.31 35.47 2.27
CA MET A 1 1.55 34.45 1.51
C MET A 1 2.51 33.64 0.66
N THR A 2 2.38 32.31 0.66
CA THR A 2 3.13 31.41 -0.20
C THR A 2 2.19 30.81 -1.26
N GLU A 3 2.73 30.52 -2.44
CA GLU A 3 2.00 29.93 -3.56
C GLU A 3 2.07 28.41 -3.45
N THR A 4 0.91 27.76 -3.43
CA THR A 4 0.76 26.30 -3.28
C THR A 4 -0.03 25.75 -4.47
N LEU A 5 0.35 24.58 -5.01
CA LEU A 5 -0.39 23.98 -6.12
C LEU A 5 -1.58 23.15 -5.63
N PHE A 6 -2.77 23.43 -6.17
CA PHE A 6 -3.89 22.51 -6.12
C PHE A 6 -3.85 21.60 -7.35
N LEU A 7 -3.77 20.29 -7.13
CA LEU A 7 -3.69 19.28 -8.18
C LEU A 7 -4.93 18.39 -8.13
N THR A 8 -5.68 18.34 -9.22
CA THR A 8 -6.85 17.47 -9.36
C THR A 8 -6.44 16.05 -9.75
N SER A 9 -7.37 15.10 -9.65
CA SER A 9 -7.15 13.75 -10.18
C SER A 9 -6.79 13.74 -11.66
N ASP A 10 -7.34 14.65 -12.47
CA ASP A 10 -7.03 14.75 -13.90
C ASP A 10 -5.62 15.28 -14.16
N ASP A 11 -5.14 16.21 -13.32
CA ASP A 11 -3.77 16.74 -13.43
C ASP A 11 -2.72 15.64 -13.19
N VAL A 12 -2.96 14.72 -12.25
CA VAL A 12 -1.96 13.72 -11.85
C VAL A 12 -2.09 12.37 -12.54
N ASN A 13 -3.22 12.10 -13.20
CA ASN A 13 -3.49 10.80 -13.79
C ASN A 13 -2.54 10.51 -14.97
N GLY A 14 -1.72 9.48 -14.82
CA GLY A 14 -0.79 9.05 -15.86
C GLY A 14 0.52 9.82 -15.94
N LEU A 15 0.81 10.73 -14.98
CA LEU A 15 2.10 11.46 -14.93
C LEU A 15 3.30 10.58 -14.58
N ALA A 16 3.06 9.50 -13.84
CA ALA A 16 4.10 8.58 -13.39
C ALA A 16 3.77 7.14 -13.80
N THR A 17 4.81 6.42 -14.22
CA THR A 17 4.78 5.00 -14.52
C THR A 17 4.77 4.17 -13.23
N PRO A 18 4.32 2.90 -13.27
CA PRO A 18 4.39 2.02 -12.10
C PRO A 18 5.81 1.88 -11.51
N ALA A 19 6.84 1.85 -12.36
CA ALA A 19 8.23 1.79 -11.92
C ALA A 19 8.65 3.05 -11.13
N GLU A 20 8.31 4.24 -11.63
CA GLU A 20 8.59 5.50 -10.91
C GLU A 20 7.88 5.57 -9.54
N TYR A 21 6.64 5.08 -9.45
CA TYR A 21 5.98 4.95 -8.15
C TYR A 21 6.72 3.99 -7.21
N VAL A 22 7.14 2.82 -7.71
CA VAL A 22 7.91 1.84 -6.91
C VAL A 22 9.21 2.45 -6.42
N ASP A 23 9.97 3.14 -7.28
CA ASP A 23 11.25 3.76 -6.91
C ASP A 23 11.07 4.84 -5.85
N ALA A 24 10.09 5.74 -6.03
CA ALA A 24 9.80 6.79 -5.05
C ALA A 24 9.37 6.19 -3.69
N VAL A 25 8.48 5.20 -3.70
CA VAL A 25 8.00 4.54 -2.48
C VAL A 25 9.13 3.74 -1.81
N ARG A 26 10.00 3.08 -2.58
CA ARG A 26 11.19 2.39 -2.06
C ARG A 26 12.09 3.34 -1.31
N ASP A 27 12.35 4.51 -1.89
CA ASP A 27 13.17 5.54 -1.24
C ASP A 27 12.53 6.05 0.06
N GLY A 28 11.20 6.26 0.06
CA GLY A 28 10.46 6.60 1.27
C GLY A 28 10.60 5.54 2.38
N TYR A 29 10.46 4.25 2.04
CA TYR A 29 10.66 3.16 3.01
C TYR A 29 12.11 3.04 3.48
N ARG A 30 13.09 3.27 2.59
CA ARG A 30 14.51 3.35 2.98
C ARG A 30 14.72 4.45 4.03
N GLN A 31 14.23 5.66 3.77
CA GLN A 31 14.32 6.77 4.73
C GLN A 31 13.66 6.42 6.06
N ARG A 32 12.50 5.74 6.04
CA ARG A 32 11.87 5.23 7.26
C ARG A 32 12.81 4.30 8.04
N GLY A 33 13.43 3.32 7.39
CA GLY A 33 14.41 2.43 8.02
C GLY A 33 15.67 3.13 8.54
N GLU A 34 15.96 4.32 8.02
CA GLU A 34 17.05 5.19 8.49
C GLU A 34 16.63 6.17 9.60
N GLY A 35 15.35 6.17 9.98
CA GLY A 35 14.81 6.92 11.11
C GLY A 35 13.84 8.05 10.74
N ALA A 36 13.39 8.13 9.47
CA ALA A 36 12.40 9.12 9.07
C ALA A 36 11.07 8.91 9.84
N PRO A 37 10.44 9.99 10.36
CA PRO A 37 9.21 9.88 11.13
C PRO A 37 8.02 9.42 10.29
N ALA A 38 7.36 8.35 10.72
CA ALA A 38 6.05 7.93 10.25
C ALA A 38 5.34 7.19 11.38
N GLU A 39 4.04 7.45 11.53
CA GLU A 39 3.21 6.87 12.58
C GLU A 39 2.06 6.07 11.95
N PRO A 40 1.54 5.02 12.61
CA PRO A 40 0.32 4.37 12.20
C PRO A 40 -0.84 5.37 12.05
N ARG A 41 -1.78 5.05 11.15
CA ARG A 41 -2.97 5.89 10.94
C ARG A 41 -3.79 6.07 12.21
N THR A 42 -4.35 7.26 12.36
CA THR A 42 -5.42 7.53 13.33
C THR A 42 -6.77 7.45 12.64
N LYS A 43 -7.73 6.74 13.25
CA LYS A 43 -9.10 6.62 12.75
C LYS A 43 -10.09 7.10 13.82
N LEU A 44 -10.86 8.12 13.47
CA LEU A 44 -11.91 8.69 14.31
C LEU A 44 -13.28 8.33 13.74
N LEU A 45 -14.15 7.75 14.57
CA LEU A 45 -15.48 7.30 14.15
C LEU A 45 -16.56 8.27 14.62
N ASN A 46 -17.53 8.54 13.75
CA ASN A 46 -18.78 9.20 14.11
C ASN A 46 -19.94 8.21 14.02
N ARG A 47 -20.92 8.34 14.92
CA ARG A 47 -22.10 7.44 14.96
C ARG A 47 -23.26 7.95 14.13
N ASP A 48 -23.48 9.26 14.10
CA ASP A 48 -24.62 9.88 13.41
C ASP A 48 -24.24 11.25 12.80
N PRO A 49 -24.19 11.37 11.46
CA PRO A 49 -24.28 10.27 10.50
C PRO A 49 -23.06 9.33 10.64
N PRO A 50 -23.22 8.01 10.40
CA PRO A 50 -22.13 7.05 10.57
C PRO A 50 -21.01 7.32 9.56
N GLY A 51 -19.77 7.42 10.03
CA GLY A 51 -18.63 7.69 9.16
C GLY A 51 -17.30 7.59 9.90
N MET A 52 -16.21 7.63 9.13
CA MET A 52 -14.85 7.63 9.66
C MET A 52 -14.03 8.75 9.06
N PHE A 53 -13.19 9.37 9.87
CA PHE A 53 -12.15 10.30 9.45
C PHE A 53 -10.79 9.68 9.78
N THR A 54 -9.95 9.53 8.77
CA THR A 54 -8.66 8.84 8.88
C THR A 54 -7.53 9.77 8.48
N THR A 55 -6.47 9.79 9.27
CA THR A 55 -5.26 10.57 9.00
C THR A 55 -4.02 9.70 9.16
N TYR A 56 -3.06 9.85 8.26
CA TYR A 56 -1.71 9.32 8.44
C TYR A 56 -0.72 10.22 7.71
N ALA A 57 0.45 10.37 8.30
CA ALA A 57 1.46 11.31 7.84
C ALA A 57 2.86 10.73 7.96
N ALA A 58 3.77 11.26 7.15
CA ALA A 58 5.19 10.99 7.23
C ALA A 58 5.97 12.27 6.96
N VAL A 59 7.21 12.30 7.45
CA VAL A 59 8.23 13.28 7.08
C VAL A 59 9.33 12.49 6.38
N LEU A 60 9.64 12.82 5.13
CA LEU A 60 10.70 12.22 4.33
C LEU A 60 11.77 13.29 4.04
N PRO A 61 12.76 13.45 4.93
CA PRO A 61 13.72 14.57 4.85
C PRO A 61 14.56 14.57 3.57
N GLU A 62 14.96 13.40 3.06
CA GLU A 62 15.79 13.33 1.84
C GLU A 62 14.96 13.51 0.56
N THR A 63 13.67 13.15 0.61
CA THR A 63 12.70 13.54 -0.43
C THR A 63 12.44 15.04 -0.39
N GLY A 64 12.70 15.72 0.73
CA GLY A 64 12.39 17.14 0.91
C GLY A 64 10.91 17.41 1.17
N ALA A 65 10.12 16.41 1.55
CA ALA A 65 8.68 16.55 1.71
C ALA A 65 8.13 15.91 2.99
N MET A 66 7.07 16.52 3.51
CA MET A 66 6.24 15.94 4.56
C MET A 66 4.76 16.14 4.23
N GLY A 67 3.89 15.30 4.78
CA GLY A 67 2.47 15.38 4.50
C GLY A 67 1.80 14.05 4.76
N GLY A 68 0.73 13.78 4.02
CA GLY A 68 0.06 12.49 4.07
C GLY A 68 -1.40 12.60 3.67
N TYR A 69 -2.18 11.57 3.99
CA TYR A 69 -3.60 11.57 3.71
C TYR A 69 -4.42 12.05 4.89
N MET A 70 -5.45 12.82 4.57
CA MET A 70 -6.64 12.99 5.38
C MET A 70 -7.84 12.62 4.53
N TYR A 71 -8.64 11.66 4.96
CA TYR A 71 -9.85 11.32 4.24
C TYR A 71 -11.03 10.99 5.17
N SER A 72 -12.21 11.37 4.71
CA SER A 72 -13.47 10.93 5.31
C SER A 72 -14.09 9.84 4.46
N ALA A 73 -14.85 8.93 5.07
CA ALA A 73 -15.66 7.95 4.36
C ALA A 73 -17.00 7.73 5.09
N GLY A 74 -18.09 7.65 4.31
CA GLY A 74 -19.44 7.54 4.83
C GLY A 74 -20.06 8.91 5.10
N PHE A 75 -20.53 9.14 6.33
CA PHE A 75 -21.34 10.30 6.71
C PHE A 75 -22.58 10.44 5.80
N GLY A 76 -23.17 11.64 5.72
CA GLY A 76 -24.32 11.88 4.86
C GLY A 76 -24.01 11.89 3.36
N ALA A 77 -22.72 11.88 2.98
CA ALA A 77 -22.30 11.82 1.58
C ALA A 77 -22.23 10.39 1.03
N GLU A 78 -22.17 9.38 1.92
CA GLU A 78 -22.06 7.95 1.57
C GLU A 78 -20.89 7.62 0.61
N ASP A 79 -19.83 8.43 0.65
CA ASP A 79 -18.66 8.33 -0.24
C ASP A 79 -17.36 8.60 0.54
N ALA A 80 -16.20 8.46 -0.12
CA ALA A 80 -14.89 8.75 0.43
C ALA A 80 -14.21 9.93 -0.26
N TRP A 81 -13.66 10.86 0.53
CA TRP A 81 -13.07 12.12 0.06
C TRP A 81 -11.65 12.24 0.56
N PHE A 82 -10.67 12.22 -0.34
CA PHE A 82 -9.24 12.21 -0.02
C PHE A 82 -8.62 13.58 -0.24
N MET A 83 -7.90 14.09 0.76
CA MET A 83 -7.11 15.30 0.68
C MET A 83 -5.67 14.97 1.06
N THR A 84 -4.73 15.35 0.20
CA THR A 84 -3.30 15.09 0.42
C THR A 84 -2.55 16.41 0.49
N PRO A 85 -2.44 17.02 1.67
CA PRO A 85 -1.54 18.15 1.85
C PRO A 85 -0.08 17.67 1.80
N LEU A 86 0.74 18.46 1.12
CA LEU A 86 2.18 18.28 1.01
C LEU A 86 2.87 19.58 1.41
N PHE A 87 3.88 19.46 2.25
CA PHE A 87 4.70 20.56 2.74
C PHE A 87 6.16 20.27 2.46
N ASP A 88 6.93 21.33 2.32
CA ASP A 88 8.37 21.29 2.19
C ASP A 88 8.98 20.89 3.55
N ALA A 89 9.84 19.87 3.57
CA ALA A 89 10.40 19.35 4.82
C ALA A 89 11.45 20.30 5.44
N ASP A 90 12.04 21.20 4.65
CA ASP A 90 13.09 22.12 5.10
C ASP A 90 12.50 23.42 5.69
N SER A 91 11.58 24.05 4.95
CA SER A 91 10.97 25.34 5.28
C SER A 91 9.66 25.21 6.05
N GLY A 92 8.95 24.10 5.88
CA GLY A 92 7.60 23.90 6.39
C GLY A 92 6.50 24.60 5.58
N GLU A 93 6.82 25.21 4.45
CA GLU A 93 5.83 25.87 3.58
C GLU A 93 4.97 24.83 2.84
N PRO A 94 3.66 25.08 2.62
CA PRO A 94 2.81 24.20 1.82
C PRO A 94 3.23 24.20 0.34
N LEU A 95 3.55 23.02 -0.19
CA LEU A 95 3.91 22.79 -1.59
C LEU A 95 2.68 22.55 -2.45
N ALA A 96 1.81 21.62 -2.03
CA ALA A 96 0.64 21.24 -2.78
C ALA A 96 -0.51 20.70 -1.92
N LEU A 97 -1.71 20.73 -2.50
CA LEU A 97 -2.88 19.98 -2.04
C LEU A 97 -3.40 19.13 -3.21
N LEU A 98 -3.27 17.81 -3.09
CA LEU A 98 -3.70 16.88 -4.13
C LEU A 98 -5.08 16.30 -3.80
N ASP A 99 -5.97 16.26 -4.80
CA ASP A 99 -7.10 15.34 -4.85
C ASP A 99 -6.57 13.90 -4.95
N GLY A 100 -6.57 13.25 -3.80
CA GLY A 100 -5.68 12.13 -3.57
C GLY A 100 -6.23 10.75 -3.95
N ALA A 101 -7.52 10.64 -4.26
CA ALA A 101 -8.17 9.34 -4.42
C ALA A 101 -7.59 8.54 -5.61
N SER A 102 -7.28 9.22 -6.71
CA SER A 102 -6.82 8.62 -7.97
C SER A 102 -5.45 7.97 -7.87
N MET A 103 -4.52 8.53 -7.08
CA MET A 103 -3.18 7.95 -6.89
C MET A 103 -3.18 6.73 -5.94
N ASN A 104 -4.26 6.52 -5.17
CA ASN A 104 -4.27 5.54 -4.09
C ASN A 104 -3.94 4.10 -4.56
N PRO A 105 -4.49 3.57 -5.67
CA PRO A 105 -4.09 2.25 -6.17
C PRO A 105 -2.62 2.17 -6.59
N PHE A 106 -2.03 3.27 -7.08
CA PHE A 106 -0.66 3.30 -7.58
C PHE A 106 0.36 3.31 -6.44
N LYS A 107 0.19 4.21 -5.46
CA LYS A 107 1.08 4.25 -4.28
C LYS A 107 1.01 2.96 -3.44
N THR A 108 -0.19 2.40 -3.32
CA THR A 108 -0.45 1.20 -2.53
C THR A 108 0.07 -0.03 -3.28
N GLY A 109 -0.12 -0.06 -4.60
CA GLY A 109 0.56 -0.97 -5.52
C GLY A 109 2.08 -0.95 -5.34
N ALA A 110 2.67 0.24 -5.37
CA ALA A 110 4.11 0.43 -5.23
C ALA A 110 4.65 -0.10 -3.90
N ALA A 111 3.96 0.08 -2.77
CA ALA A 111 4.36 -0.54 -1.50
C ALA A 111 4.43 -2.07 -1.60
N GLY A 112 3.44 -2.71 -2.25
CA GLY A 112 3.48 -4.14 -2.54
C GLY A 112 4.59 -4.56 -3.51
N GLY A 113 4.87 -3.74 -4.53
CA GLY A 113 6.01 -3.95 -5.43
C GLY A 113 7.36 -3.87 -4.70
N VAL A 114 7.54 -2.91 -3.79
CA VAL A 114 8.73 -2.81 -2.93
C VAL A 114 8.86 -4.04 -2.02
N ALA A 115 7.76 -4.49 -1.43
CA ALA A 115 7.77 -5.67 -0.59
C ALA A 115 8.11 -6.96 -1.36
N VAL A 116 7.51 -7.15 -2.54
CA VAL A 116 7.87 -8.27 -3.43
C VAL A 116 9.35 -8.21 -3.79
N ASP A 117 9.85 -7.03 -4.16
CA ASP A 117 11.26 -6.88 -4.52
C ASP A 117 12.21 -7.25 -3.38
N ALA A 118 11.85 -6.91 -2.14
CA ALA A 118 12.68 -7.14 -0.96
C ALA A 118 12.52 -8.52 -0.30
N LEU A 119 11.39 -9.21 -0.51
CA LEU A 119 10.99 -10.39 0.28
C LEU A 119 10.67 -11.62 -0.57
N ALA A 120 10.30 -11.47 -1.84
CA ALA A 120 10.10 -12.61 -2.73
C ALA A 120 11.44 -13.16 -3.22
N ARG A 121 11.44 -14.40 -3.70
CA ARG A 121 12.60 -14.95 -4.40
C ARG A 121 12.91 -14.12 -5.65
N ASP A 122 14.19 -14.04 -6.00
CA ASP A 122 14.63 -13.31 -7.20
C ASP A 122 14.12 -13.96 -8.50
N ASP A 123 13.91 -15.27 -8.48
CA ASP A 123 13.41 -16.07 -9.61
C ASP A 123 11.88 -16.26 -9.60
N ALA A 124 11.15 -15.51 -8.77
CA ALA A 124 9.69 -15.56 -8.72
C ALA A 124 9.08 -15.00 -10.01
N THR A 125 8.32 -15.84 -10.73
CA THR A 125 7.74 -15.50 -12.05
C THR A 125 6.22 -15.68 -12.10
N SER A 126 5.62 -16.31 -11.09
CA SER A 126 4.19 -16.61 -11.05
C SER A 126 3.45 -15.89 -9.92
N VAL A 127 2.26 -15.38 -10.21
CA VAL A 127 1.43 -14.61 -9.26
C VAL A 127 0.04 -15.21 -9.13
N ALA A 128 -0.36 -15.55 -7.90
CA ALA A 128 -1.75 -15.71 -7.51
C ALA A 128 -2.31 -14.35 -7.06
N LEU A 129 -3.38 -13.88 -7.69
CA LEU A 129 -4.04 -12.63 -7.32
C LEU A 129 -5.47 -12.89 -6.84
N ILE A 130 -5.67 -12.72 -5.53
CA ILE A 130 -6.98 -12.85 -4.89
C ILE A 130 -7.61 -11.47 -4.75
N GLY A 131 -8.57 -11.17 -5.62
CA GLY A 131 -9.17 -9.86 -5.80
C GLY A 131 -9.06 -9.38 -7.25
N SER A 132 -10.02 -8.58 -7.69
CA SER A 132 -10.05 -8.04 -9.07
C SER A 132 -10.45 -6.55 -9.11
N GLY A 133 -10.28 -5.86 -7.98
CA GLY A 133 -10.63 -4.45 -7.79
C GLY A 133 -9.53 -3.47 -8.25
N ALA A 134 -9.64 -2.20 -7.86
CA ALA A 134 -8.65 -1.17 -8.19
C ALA A 134 -7.28 -1.46 -7.56
N GLN A 135 -7.25 -1.89 -6.29
CA GLN A 135 -6.01 -2.25 -5.59
C GLN A 135 -5.31 -3.44 -6.26
N ALA A 136 -6.06 -4.48 -6.65
CA ALA A 136 -5.51 -5.62 -7.38
C ALA A 136 -4.83 -5.21 -8.71
N ARG A 137 -5.36 -4.18 -9.41
CA ARG A 137 -4.73 -3.63 -10.63
C ARG A 137 -3.43 -2.91 -10.31
N GLY A 138 -3.41 -2.10 -9.24
CA GLY A 138 -2.23 -1.38 -8.79
C GLY A 138 -1.11 -2.33 -8.38
N GLN A 139 -1.45 -3.35 -7.57
CA GLN A 139 -0.53 -4.41 -7.14
C GLN A 139 0.12 -5.12 -8.32
N LEU A 140 -0.70 -5.67 -9.24
CA LEU A 140 -0.16 -6.44 -10.35
C LEU A 140 0.76 -5.61 -11.27
N ARG A 141 0.41 -4.33 -11.50
CA ARG A 141 1.25 -3.43 -12.30
C ARG A 141 2.57 -3.08 -11.60
N ALA A 142 2.56 -2.92 -10.29
CA ALA A 142 3.76 -2.63 -9.52
C ALA A 142 4.68 -3.86 -9.44
N VAL A 143 4.12 -5.06 -9.24
CA VAL A 143 4.88 -6.31 -9.25
C VAL A 143 5.48 -6.59 -10.62
N ALA A 144 4.73 -6.39 -11.70
CA ALA A 144 5.25 -6.50 -13.06
C ALA A 144 6.33 -5.45 -13.41
N ALA A 145 6.50 -4.40 -12.59
CA ALA A 145 7.58 -3.43 -12.75
C ALA A 145 8.88 -3.86 -12.04
N VAL A 146 8.83 -4.86 -11.15
CA VAL A 146 9.99 -5.35 -10.38
C VAL A 146 10.31 -6.83 -10.60
N ARG A 147 9.42 -7.57 -11.28
CA ARG A 147 9.59 -8.98 -11.61
C ARG A 147 9.17 -9.25 -13.05
N ASP A 148 9.95 -10.08 -13.74
CA ASP A 148 9.60 -10.62 -15.04
C ASP A 148 8.59 -11.77 -14.85
N LEU A 149 7.31 -11.46 -15.03
CA LEU A 149 6.24 -12.43 -14.77
C LEU A 149 5.93 -13.28 -16.00
N ASP A 150 5.80 -14.59 -15.81
CA ASP A 150 5.37 -15.55 -16.83
C ASP A 150 3.85 -15.78 -16.77
N SER A 151 3.30 -15.92 -15.55
CA SER A 151 1.91 -16.37 -15.34
C SER A 151 1.25 -15.66 -14.17
N VAL A 152 -0.03 -15.31 -14.34
CA VAL A 152 -0.86 -14.68 -13.32
C VAL A 152 -2.22 -15.38 -13.27
N TRP A 153 -2.59 -15.92 -12.12
CA TRP A 153 -3.89 -16.53 -11.88
C TRP A 153 -4.76 -15.67 -10.99
N VAL A 154 -5.90 -15.23 -11.51
CA VAL A 154 -6.78 -14.28 -10.84
C VAL A 154 -8.04 -14.96 -10.35
N TYR A 155 -8.34 -14.78 -9.07
CA TYR A 155 -9.60 -15.21 -8.48
C TYR A 155 -10.30 -14.06 -7.76
N SER A 156 -11.61 -13.94 -8.00
CA SER A 156 -12.55 -13.15 -7.20
C SER A 156 -13.91 -13.85 -7.22
N PRO A 157 -14.78 -13.70 -6.21
CA PRO A 157 -16.06 -14.41 -6.16
C PRO A 157 -16.94 -14.18 -7.40
N THR A 158 -16.98 -12.94 -7.88
CA THR A 158 -17.71 -12.58 -9.11
C THR A 158 -16.93 -12.99 -10.35
N LYS A 159 -17.44 -13.99 -11.07
CA LYS A 159 -16.81 -14.54 -12.28
C LYS A 159 -16.54 -13.47 -13.35
N GLU A 160 -17.54 -12.66 -13.66
CA GLU A 160 -17.42 -11.59 -14.67
C GLU A 160 -16.32 -10.58 -14.31
N SER A 161 -16.17 -10.25 -13.02
CA SER A 161 -15.13 -9.34 -12.55
C SER A 161 -13.72 -9.90 -12.76
N ARG A 162 -13.47 -11.17 -12.41
CA ARG A 162 -12.15 -11.79 -12.64
C ARG A 162 -11.85 -12.04 -14.13
N GLU A 163 -12.86 -12.40 -14.93
CA GLU A 163 -12.68 -12.58 -16.39
C GLU A 163 -12.38 -11.24 -17.08
N SER A 164 -13.10 -10.18 -16.71
CA SER A 164 -12.85 -8.82 -17.21
C SER A 164 -11.46 -8.32 -16.81
N PHE A 165 -11.08 -8.50 -15.54
CA PHE A 165 -9.74 -8.16 -15.06
C PHE A 165 -8.65 -8.93 -15.81
N ALA A 166 -8.78 -10.25 -15.94
CA ALA A 166 -7.78 -11.08 -16.59
C ALA A 166 -7.60 -10.68 -18.05
N GLY A 167 -8.69 -10.57 -18.80
CA GLY A 167 -8.63 -10.13 -20.20
C GLY A 167 -8.15 -8.69 -20.37
N GLU A 168 -8.34 -7.81 -19.37
CA GLU A 168 -7.77 -6.46 -19.34
C GLU A 168 -6.25 -6.47 -19.15
N MET A 169 -5.74 -7.27 -18.22
CA MET A 169 -4.32 -7.31 -17.86
C MET A 169 -3.48 -8.16 -18.81
N ASP A 170 -4.03 -9.25 -19.36
CA ASP A 170 -3.41 -10.07 -20.40
C ASP A 170 -3.08 -9.24 -21.67
N ARG A 171 -3.83 -8.17 -21.93
CA ARG A 171 -3.55 -7.23 -23.03
C ARG A 171 -2.50 -6.17 -22.71
N ARG A 172 -2.15 -5.99 -21.43
CA ARG A 172 -1.28 -4.89 -20.97
C ARG A 172 0.08 -5.37 -20.47
N LEU A 173 0.16 -6.62 -20.05
CA LEU A 173 1.36 -7.24 -19.52
C LEU A 173 1.87 -8.28 -20.53
N ASP A 174 3.16 -8.57 -20.49
CA ASP A 174 3.75 -9.64 -21.29
C ASP A 174 3.45 -11.04 -20.71
N ALA A 175 3.10 -11.11 -19.42
CA ALA A 175 2.69 -12.31 -18.72
C ALA A 175 1.32 -12.84 -19.19
N SER A 176 1.13 -14.16 -19.13
CA SER A 176 -0.21 -14.74 -19.34
C SER A 176 -1.10 -14.49 -18.12
N VAL A 177 -2.25 -13.82 -18.30
CA VAL A 177 -3.18 -13.54 -17.20
C VAL A 177 -4.49 -14.29 -17.39
N ALA A 178 -4.78 -15.23 -16.49
CA ALA A 178 -5.96 -16.09 -16.58
C ALA A 178 -6.85 -16.01 -15.34
N ALA A 179 -8.17 -15.98 -15.55
CA ALA A 179 -9.13 -16.14 -14.46
C ALA A 179 -9.29 -17.62 -14.09
N VAL A 180 -9.23 -17.96 -12.81
CA VAL A 180 -9.35 -19.33 -12.31
C VAL A 180 -10.63 -19.55 -11.50
N ALA A 181 -10.92 -20.82 -11.19
CA ALA A 181 -12.22 -21.22 -10.62
C ALA A 181 -12.33 -21.05 -9.10
N SER A 182 -11.21 -21.05 -8.38
CA SER A 182 -11.14 -20.94 -6.91
C SER A 182 -9.86 -20.23 -6.48
N SER A 183 -9.81 -19.75 -5.23
CA SER A 183 -8.59 -19.18 -4.64
C SER A 183 -7.49 -20.24 -4.49
N ALA A 184 -7.84 -21.46 -4.06
CA ALA A 184 -6.89 -22.56 -3.97
C ALA A 184 -6.20 -22.84 -5.32
N ALA A 185 -6.97 -22.85 -6.42
CA ALA A 185 -6.40 -23.04 -7.77
C ALA A 185 -5.56 -21.86 -8.26
N ALA A 186 -5.69 -20.67 -7.66
CA ALA A 186 -4.80 -19.55 -7.95
C ALA A 186 -3.48 -19.68 -7.19
N VAL A 187 -3.54 -20.10 -5.93
CA VAL A 187 -2.40 -20.17 -5.00
C VAL A 187 -1.50 -21.38 -5.27
N GLU A 188 -2.06 -22.50 -5.73
CA GLU A 188 -1.31 -23.71 -6.04
C GLU A 188 -0.18 -23.43 -7.06
N GLY A 189 1.07 -23.64 -6.65
CA GLY A 189 2.26 -23.43 -7.48
C GLY A 189 2.64 -21.96 -7.74
N ALA A 190 2.08 -21.00 -7.00
CA ALA A 190 2.42 -19.59 -7.14
C ALA A 190 3.63 -19.19 -6.29
N ASP A 191 4.58 -18.48 -6.90
CA ASP A 191 5.74 -17.91 -6.20
C ASP A 191 5.32 -16.72 -5.33
N ILE A 192 4.35 -15.93 -5.81
CA ILE A 192 3.84 -14.74 -5.15
C ILE A 192 2.31 -14.85 -5.01
N VAL A 193 1.78 -14.60 -3.82
CA VAL A 193 0.34 -14.51 -3.54
C VAL A 193 0.02 -13.09 -3.12
N ILE A 194 -0.94 -12.45 -3.79
CA ILE A 194 -1.39 -11.10 -3.45
C ILE A 194 -2.87 -11.17 -3.03
N THR A 195 -3.19 -10.68 -1.85
CA THR A 195 -4.57 -10.49 -1.40
C THR A 195 -4.94 -9.01 -1.42
N ALA A 196 -5.95 -8.66 -2.22
CA ALA A 196 -6.45 -7.30 -2.38
C ALA A 196 -7.99 -7.32 -2.38
N THR A 197 -8.56 -7.81 -1.29
CA THR A 197 -9.99 -8.06 -1.11
C THR A 197 -10.61 -7.17 -0.03
N THR A 198 -11.93 -7.29 0.12
CA THR A 198 -12.69 -6.69 1.24
C THR A 198 -13.24 -7.77 2.18
N ALA A 199 -12.66 -8.97 2.15
CA ALA A 199 -13.09 -10.11 2.94
C ALA A 199 -12.95 -9.84 4.44
N SER A 200 -13.81 -10.49 5.23
CA SER A 200 -13.70 -10.51 6.69
C SER A 200 -13.04 -11.79 7.21
N ASP A 201 -12.95 -12.82 6.36
CA ASP A 201 -12.45 -14.15 6.68
C ASP A 201 -11.34 -14.54 5.69
N PRO A 202 -10.43 -15.47 6.07
CA PRO A 202 -9.32 -15.90 5.24
C PRO A 202 -9.74 -16.32 3.83
N VAL A 203 -8.99 -15.90 2.82
CA VAL A 203 -9.35 -16.08 1.41
C VAL A 203 -8.67 -17.28 0.75
N PHE A 204 -7.69 -17.88 1.44
CA PHE A 204 -7.08 -19.16 1.13
C PHE A 204 -6.66 -19.85 2.44
N ASP A 205 -6.33 -21.14 2.35
CA ASP A 205 -5.84 -21.95 3.46
C ASP A 205 -4.31 -21.89 3.50
N GLY A 206 -3.72 -21.46 4.61
CA GLY A 206 -2.28 -21.31 4.75
C GLY A 206 -1.52 -22.62 4.50
N ASP A 207 -2.14 -23.78 4.72
CA ASP A 207 -1.55 -25.09 4.45
C ASP A 207 -1.20 -25.33 2.98
N VAL A 208 -1.84 -24.60 2.06
CA VAL A 208 -1.59 -24.76 0.61
C VAL A 208 -0.38 -23.96 0.11
N LEU A 209 0.21 -23.10 0.94
CA LEU A 209 1.42 -22.37 0.57
C LEU A 209 2.60 -23.32 0.46
N GLU A 210 3.31 -23.25 -0.66
CA GLU A 210 4.54 -24.01 -0.91
C GLU A 210 5.75 -23.30 -0.25
N PRO A 211 6.83 -24.03 0.04
CA PRO A 211 8.10 -23.40 0.43
C PRO A 211 8.53 -22.35 -0.60
N GLY A 212 9.06 -21.23 -0.12
CA GLY A 212 9.53 -20.13 -0.96
C GLY A 212 8.46 -19.16 -1.45
N THR A 213 7.18 -19.36 -1.11
CA THR A 213 6.11 -18.42 -1.48
C THR A 213 6.23 -17.09 -0.72
N HIS A 214 6.05 -15.98 -1.42
CA HIS A 214 5.86 -14.66 -0.83
C HIS A 214 4.38 -14.27 -0.84
N VAL A 215 3.87 -13.71 0.25
CA VAL A 215 2.50 -13.23 0.37
C VAL A 215 2.51 -11.71 0.61
N THR A 216 1.78 -10.95 -0.21
CA THR A 216 1.51 -9.53 0.02
C THR A 216 0.02 -9.36 0.33
N ALA A 217 -0.30 -8.91 1.54
CA ALA A 217 -1.68 -8.73 2.02
C ALA A 217 -2.03 -7.24 2.17
N MET A 218 -3.00 -6.77 1.38
CA MET A 218 -3.34 -5.34 1.29
C MET A 218 -4.65 -4.97 2.00
N GLY A 219 -5.44 -5.94 2.46
CA GLY A 219 -6.74 -5.74 3.12
C GLY A 219 -6.67 -5.59 4.63
N GLN A 220 -5.49 -5.41 5.22
CA GLN A 220 -5.25 -5.49 6.66
C GLN A 220 -5.40 -4.13 7.36
N TYR A 221 -6.64 -3.66 7.53
CA TYR A 221 -6.91 -2.33 8.09
C TYR A 221 -8.08 -2.25 9.08
N HIS A 222 -8.48 -3.39 9.61
CA HIS A 222 -9.55 -3.52 10.58
C HIS A 222 -9.25 -4.71 11.50
N PRO A 223 -9.32 -4.54 12.84
CA PRO A 223 -8.91 -5.59 13.77
C PRO A 223 -9.71 -6.89 13.63
N ASP A 224 -11.01 -6.77 13.31
CA ASP A 224 -11.89 -7.95 13.13
C ASP A 224 -11.97 -8.49 11.70
N LYS A 225 -11.18 -7.97 10.75
CA LYS A 225 -11.18 -8.46 9.36
C LYS A 225 -9.80 -8.97 8.99
N ARG A 226 -9.76 -10.12 8.31
CA ARG A 226 -8.51 -10.76 7.91
C ARG A 226 -8.65 -11.40 6.55
N GLU A 227 -7.55 -11.42 5.81
CA GLU A 227 -7.44 -12.13 4.53
C GLU A 227 -6.61 -13.41 4.67
N LEU A 228 -5.74 -13.46 5.69
CA LEU A 228 -4.87 -14.58 5.98
C LEU A 228 -5.38 -15.30 7.23
N ASP A 229 -5.19 -16.62 7.26
CA ASP A 229 -5.43 -17.42 8.44
C ASP A 229 -4.22 -17.39 9.39
N ALA A 230 -4.40 -17.91 10.60
CA ALA A 230 -3.34 -17.96 11.61
C ALA A 230 -2.16 -18.83 11.15
N THR A 231 -2.43 -19.91 10.41
CA THR A 231 -1.42 -20.80 9.84
C THR A 231 -0.47 -20.06 8.88
N THR A 232 -1.00 -19.17 8.03
CA THR A 232 -0.18 -18.34 7.13
C THR A 232 0.77 -17.45 7.93
N ILE A 233 0.28 -16.81 8.99
CA ILE A 233 1.10 -15.94 9.84
C ILE A 233 2.16 -16.76 10.59
N GLU A 234 1.77 -17.86 11.23
CA GLU A 234 2.65 -18.74 12.02
C GLU A 234 3.83 -19.26 11.20
N ARG A 235 3.59 -19.63 9.94
CA ARG A 235 4.60 -20.24 9.06
C ARG A 235 5.54 -19.24 8.40
N ALA A 236 5.24 -17.95 8.45
CA ALA A 236 5.91 -16.95 7.63
C ALA A 236 6.85 -16.05 8.44
N THR A 237 7.93 -15.61 7.79
CA THR A 237 8.66 -14.40 8.19
C THR A 237 7.72 -13.20 7.96
N TYR A 238 7.19 -12.65 9.06
CA TYR A 238 6.16 -11.62 9.04
C TYR A 238 6.76 -10.21 9.07
N VAL A 239 6.49 -9.42 8.03
CA VAL A 239 7.00 -8.05 7.84
C VAL A 239 5.83 -7.10 7.60
N PRO A 240 5.39 -6.31 8.59
CA PRO A 240 4.41 -5.24 8.35
C PRO A 240 5.05 -4.01 7.70
N ASP A 241 4.22 -3.13 7.17
CA ASP A 241 4.63 -1.77 6.77
C ASP A 241 5.23 -0.94 7.92
N LEU A 242 4.59 -0.95 9.10
CA LEU A 242 5.05 -0.36 10.35
C LEU A 242 4.84 -1.36 11.50
N ARG A 243 5.86 -1.56 12.33
CA ARG A 243 5.81 -2.51 13.45
C ARG A 243 4.65 -2.20 14.41
N GLU A 244 4.50 -0.93 14.76
CA GLU A 244 3.50 -0.47 15.74
C GLU A 244 2.05 -0.67 15.26
N ARG A 245 1.82 -0.78 13.95
CA ARG A 245 0.48 -1.02 13.39
C ARG A 245 0.02 -2.46 13.58
N ALA A 246 0.94 -3.42 13.63
CA ALA A 246 0.61 -4.85 13.64
C ALA A 246 -0.34 -5.23 14.81
N THR A 247 -0.22 -4.56 15.96
CA THR A 247 -1.08 -4.78 17.14
C THR A 247 -2.26 -3.80 17.23
N MET A 248 -2.46 -2.95 16.22
CA MET A 248 -3.59 -2.00 16.16
C MET A 248 -4.72 -2.48 15.25
N ASP A 249 -4.42 -2.74 13.96
CA ASP A 249 -5.46 -3.02 12.95
C ASP A 249 -5.08 -4.07 11.89
N ALA A 250 -3.96 -4.78 12.07
CA ALA A 250 -3.62 -5.95 11.27
C ALA A 250 -4.41 -7.18 11.74
N GLY A 251 -5.65 -7.33 11.27
CA GLY A 251 -6.56 -8.35 11.77
C GLY A 251 -6.07 -9.80 11.60
N SER A 252 -5.27 -10.10 10.56
CA SER A 252 -4.66 -11.43 10.42
C SER A 252 -3.65 -11.73 11.52
N PHE A 253 -2.77 -10.77 11.84
CA PHE A 253 -1.78 -10.91 12.91
C PHE A 253 -2.43 -10.94 14.30
N LEU A 254 -3.40 -10.05 14.55
CA LEU A 254 -4.18 -10.02 15.79
C LEU A 254 -4.91 -11.35 16.04
N ALA A 255 -5.47 -11.96 14.99
CA ALA A 255 -6.08 -13.28 15.08
C ALA A 255 -5.08 -14.39 15.42
N ALA A 256 -3.85 -14.32 14.89
CA ALA A 256 -2.79 -15.27 15.19
C ALA A 256 -2.29 -15.13 16.65
N LEU A 257 -2.18 -13.90 17.15
CA LEU A 257 -1.90 -13.61 18.57
C LEU A 257 -2.99 -14.18 19.48
N ASP A 258 -4.26 -13.93 19.19
CA ASP A 258 -5.40 -14.43 19.99
C ASP A 258 -5.46 -15.97 19.99
N ALA A 259 -5.10 -16.61 18.87
CA ALA A 259 -4.98 -18.05 18.77
C ALA A 259 -3.77 -18.63 19.53
N GLY A 260 -2.81 -17.79 19.94
CA GLY A 260 -1.61 -18.19 20.67
C GLY A 260 -0.60 -18.98 19.83
N VAL A 261 -0.66 -18.88 18.50
CA VAL A 261 0.30 -19.51 17.59
C VAL A 261 1.56 -18.66 17.36
N VAL A 262 1.46 -17.36 17.65
CA VAL A 262 2.56 -16.38 17.60
C VAL A 262 2.46 -15.42 18.79
N ASP A 263 3.54 -14.70 19.06
CA ASP A 263 3.59 -13.55 19.97
C ASP A 263 4.06 -12.28 19.23
N GLU A 264 4.20 -11.15 19.93
CA GLU A 264 4.64 -9.89 19.32
C GLU A 264 6.08 -9.98 18.76
N ASP A 265 6.91 -10.87 19.30
CA ASP A 265 8.29 -11.09 18.84
C ASP A 265 8.33 -11.84 17.50
N HIS A 266 7.20 -12.38 17.03
CA HIS A 266 7.05 -12.94 15.68
C HIS A 266 7.15 -11.89 14.57
N ILE A 267 6.99 -10.59 14.90
CA ILE A 267 7.25 -9.52 13.95
C ILE A 267 8.76 -9.42 13.72
N HIS A 268 9.19 -9.94 12.57
CA HIS A 268 10.61 -9.98 12.18
C HIS A 268 11.21 -8.57 12.08
N ALA A 269 10.64 -7.75 11.20
CA ALA A 269 11.08 -6.38 10.91
C ALA A 269 9.92 -5.59 10.29
N GLU A 270 9.97 -4.26 10.29
CA GLU A 270 9.12 -3.48 9.39
C GLU A 270 9.77 -3.29 8.02
N LEU A 271 8.96 -3.06 6.97
CA LEU A 271 9.44 -3.00 5.58
C LEU A 271 10.58 -2.00 5.39
N GLY A 272 10.51 -0.83 6.06
CA GLY A 272 11.56 0.18 5.99
C GLY A 272 12.92 -0.32 6.49
N GLU A 273 12.95 -1.11 7.57
CA GLU A 273 14.19 -1.69 8.10
C GLU A 273 14.83 -2.66 7.10
N VAL A 274 14.01 -3.45 6.41
CA VAL A 274 14.48 -4.38 5.36
C VAL A 274 15.04 -3.62 4.17
N VAL A 275 14.29 -2.64 3.65
CA VAL A 275 14.69 -1.83 2.50
C VAL A 275 15.98 -1.02 2.78
N ALA A 276 16.15 -0.54 4.01
CA ALA A 276 17.36 0.17 4.44
C ALA A 276 18.54 -0.74 4.81
N GLY A 277 18.40 -2.07 4.70
CA GLY A 277 19.42 -3.05 5.07
C GLY A 277 19.74 -3.09 6.57
N ARG A 278 18.81 -2.61 7.43
CA ARG A 278 18.91 -2.67 8.89
C ARG A 278 18.39 -3.98 9.46
N ALA A 279 17.51 -4.65 8.72
CA ALA A 279 17.11 -6.03 8.92
C ALA A 279 17.31 -6.82 7.63
N THR A 280 17.49 -8.14 7.73
CA THR A 280 17.51 -9.00 6.55
C THR A 280 16.11 -9.20 6.01
N GLY A 281 15.96 -9.22 4.69
CA GLY A 281 14.72 -9.70 4.05
C GLY A 281 14.65 -11.22 4.10
N ARG A 282 14.36 -11.85 2.96
CA ARG A 282 14.49 -13.30 2.79
C ARG A 282 15.93 -13.77 3.04
N THR A 283 16.09 -14.86 3.78
CA THR A 283 17.41 -15.47 4.03
C THR A 283 17.55 -16.90 3.51
N ASP A 284 16.44 -17.53 3.15
CA ASP A 284 16.41 -18.90 2.61
C ASP A 284 15.36 -19.03 1.49
N ASP A 285 15.63 -19.90 0.51
CA ASP A 285 14.77 -20.09 -0.66
C ASP A 285 13.45 -20.78 -0.30
N ASP A 286 13.40 -21.57 0.77
CA ASP A 286 12.21 -22.29 1.23
C ASP A 286 11.35 -21.44 2.20
N GLU A 287 11.84 -20.27 2.63
CA GLU A 287 11.08 -19.38 3.54
C GLU A 287 9.75 -18.93 2.94
N ILE A 288 8.69 -18.99 3.73
CA ILE A 288 7.46 -18.25 3.42
C ILE A 288 7.61 -16.85 4.02
N THR A 289 7.31 -15.82 3.24
CA THR A 289 7.38 -14.43 3.70
C THR A 289 6.00 -13.79 3.57
N VAL A 290 5.63 -12.95 4.53
CA VAL A 290 4.38 -12.17 4.49
C VAL A 290 4.73 -10.70 4.63
N PHE A 291 4.33 -9.91 3.64
CA PHE A 291 4.18 -8.47 3.78
C PHE A 291 2.73 -8.12 4.14
N ASP A 292 2.53 -7.54 5.32
CA ASP A 292 1.22 -7.07 5.79
C ASP A 292 1.14 -5.55 5.67
N SER A 293 0.29 -5.07 4.76
CA SER A 293 0.11 -3.65 4.49
C SER A 293 -1.23 -3.16 5.01
N GLY A 294 -1.17 -2.18 5.91
CA GLY A 294 -2.30 -1.33 6.30
C GLY A 294 -2.32 0.00 5.56
N GLY A 295 -1.20 0.40 4.95
CA GLY A 295 -1.01 1.68 4.28
C GLY A 295 -0.52 2.76 5.24
N THR A 296 0.42 3.57 4.78
CA THR A 296 1.19 4.50 5.60
C THR A 296 1.30 5.90 4.98
N GLY A 297 1.77 6.85 5.79
CA GLY A 297 2.16 8.18 5.31
C GLY A 297 3.33 8.14 4.35
N ILE A 298 4.19 7.11 4.42
CA ILE A 298 5.44 7.00 3.68
C ILE A 298 5.15 6.91 2.18
N GLU A 299 4.40 5.89 1.74
CA GLU A 299 4.11 5.75 0.33
C GLU A 299 3.21 6.88 -0.21
N THR A 300 2.44 7.53 0.67
CA THR A 300 1.60 8.69 0.32
C THR A 300 2.44 9.92 0.02
N VAL A 301 3.36 10.28 0.92
CA VAL A 301 4.23 11.46 0.75
C VAL A 301 5.16 11.26 -0.43
N ALA A 302 5.78 10.08 -0.55
CA ALA A 302 6.66 9.76 -1.67
C ALA A 302 5.95 9.90 -3.03
N ALA A 303 4.77 9.30 -3.17
CA ALA A 303 3.98 9.38 -4.39
C ALA A 303 3.45 10.80 -4.67
N ALA A 304 2.97 11.50 -3.64
CA ALA A 304 2.46 12.86 -3.79
C ALA A 304 3.57 13.84 -4.21
N TYR A 305 4.78 13.68 -3.67
CA TYR A 305 5.92 14.50 -4.06
C TYR A 305 6.37 14.23 -5.50
N LEU A 306 6.48 12.95 -5.89
CA LEU A 306 6.75 12.57 -7.29
C LEU A 306 5.76 13.22 -8.27
N LEU A 307 4.47 13.18 -7.95
CA LEU A 307 3.43 13.77 -8.79
C LEU A 307 3.48 15.30 -8.77
N TYR A 308 3.78 15.91 -7.62
CA TYR A 308 3.95 17.34 -7.47
C TYR A 308 5.09 17.86 -8.35
N GLU A 309 6.27 17.23 -8.29
CA GLU A 309 7.42 17.65 -9.10
C GLU A 309 7.10 17.59 -10.60
N LYS A 310 6.55 16.46 -11.06
CA LYS A 310 6.16 16.29 -12.48
C LYS A 310 5.09 17.27 -12.91
N ALA A 311 4.06 17.48 -12.09
CA ALA A 311 3.01 18.45 -12.40
C ALA A 311 3.56 19.88 -12.46
N ALA A 312 4.47 20.25 -11.56
CA ALA A 312 5.13 21.55 -11.57
C ALA A 312 6.02 21.74 -12.83
N GLU A 313 6.76 20.71 -13.23
CA GLU A 313 7.56 20.70 -14.46
C GLU A 313 6.70 20.85 -15.73
N GLU A 314 5.53 20.21 -15.76
CA GLU A 314 4.58 20.30 -16.87
C GLU A 314 3.66 21.53 -16.82
N GLY A 315 3.73 22.33 -15.76
CA GLY A 315 2.89 23.52 -15.57
C GLY A 315 1.40 23.19 -15.37
N LEU A 316 1.11 22.07 -14.72
CA LEU A 316 -0.23 21.60 -14.39
C LEU A 316 -0.70 22.10 -13.02
N GLY A 317 -2.02 22.01 -12.78
CA GLY A 317 -2.63 22.45 -11.54
C GLY A 317 -3.04 23.92 -11.50
N THR A 318 -3.55 24.34 -10.33
CA THR A 318 -3.99 25.71 -10.07
C THR A 318 -3.32 26.24 -8.82
N THR A 319 -2.71 27.43 -8.90
CA THR A 319 -2.13 28.08 -7.72
C THR A 319 -3.20 28.56 -6.75
N ILE A 320 -3.01 28.25 -5.47
CA ILE A 320 -3.75 28.76 -4.33
C ILE A 320 -2.79 29.41 -3.32
N GLU A 321 -3.28 30.35 -2.50
CA GLU A 321 -2.45 31.10 -1.56
C GLU A 321 -2.67 30.64 -0.12
N PHE A 322 -1.58 30.44 0.62
CA PHE A 322 -1.61 30.23 2.07
C PHE A 322 -0.85 31.33 2.80
N SER A 323 -1.39 31.79 3.93
CA SER A 323 -0.73 32.77 4.80
C SER A 323 -0.01 32.06 5.95
N PRO A 324 1.23 32.48 6.31
CA PRO A 324 1.90 31.96 7.48
C PRO A 324 1.13 32.33 8.75
N ALA A 325 1.29 31.51 9.80
CA ALA A 325 0.59 31.70 11.08
C ALA A 325 0.85 33.09 11.69
N SER A 326 2.05 33.64 11.54
CA SER A 326 2.42 34.98 12.01
C SER A 326 1.59 36.12 11.39
N GLU A 327 1.02 35.91 10.20
CA GLU A 327 0.19 36.88 9.50
C GLU A 327 -1.32 36.66 9.76
N SER A 328 -1.74 35.44 10.13
CA SER A 328 -3.16 35.07 10.22
C SER A 328 -3.67 34.76 11.62
N LEU A 329 -2.80 34.53 12.62
CA LEU A 329 -3.20 34.36 14.02
C LEU A 329 -3.53 35.72 14.66
N THR A 330 -4.67 36.31 14.26
CA THR A 330 -5.09 37.64 14.72
C THR A 330 -5.67 37.63 16.13
N GLY A 331 -6.24 36.52 16.60
CA GLY A 331 -6.73 36.36 17.98
C GLY A 331 -7.76 37.41 18.44
N HIS A 332 -8.40 38.09 17.49
CA HIS A 332 -9.37 39.17 17.71
C HIS A 332 -10.72 38.81 17.11
#